data_AF-A0AAD1YD42-F1
#
_entry.id   AF-A0AAD1YD42-F1
#
_cell.length_a   1.000
_cell.length_b   1.000
_cell.length_c   1.000
_cell.angle_alpha   90.00
_cell.angle_beta   90.00
_cell.angle_gamma   90.00
#
_symmetry.space_group_name_H-M   'P 1'
#
loop_
_entity.id
_entity.type
_entity.pdbx_description
1 polymer ?
#
loop_
_entity_poly.entity_id
_entity_poly.type
_entity_poly.pdbx_seq_one_letter_code
_entity_poly.pdbx_strand_id
1 'polypeptide(L)'
;MKFLYSLLELKAGLTETEFKLGFGEFVRAICRYLNVECKSIIQTWTRTAVTNDSELADICTSSMGLLSNLTLYKNHPFVEDADKEAEQKKKEGEEKQQDNDDYKGAFPNKDDNEEADKDEQ
;
A
#
# COMPACT_ATOMS: atom_id res chain seq x y z
N MET A 1 -10.00 -5.13 15.99
CA MET A 1 -10.59 -6.49 16.07
C MET A 1 -9.56 -7.64 16.14
N LYS A 2 -8.30 -7.41 16.55
CA LYS A 2 -7.23 -8.45 16.57
C LYS A 2 -7.45 -9.61 17.54
N PHE A 3 -8.30 -9.45 18.55
CA PHE A 3 -8.49 -10.49 19.58
C PHE A 3 -9.40 -11.64 19.14
N LEU A 4 -10.38 -11.37 18.26
CA LEU A 4 -11.40 -12.37 17.91
C LEU A 4 -10.79 -13.55 17.13
N TYR A 5 -9.80 -13.27 16.27
CA TYR A 5 -9.09 -14.30 15.50
C TYR A 5 -7.76 -14.72 16.13
N SER A 6 -7.41 -14.25 17.32
CA SER A 6 -6.12 -14.56 17.96
C SER A 6 -5.93 -16.06 18.21
N LEU A 7 -6.97 -16.75 18.67
CA LEU A 7 -6.96 -18.20 18.88
C LEU A 7 -6.87 -18.98 17.57
N LEU A 8 -7.53 -18.47 16.51
CA LEU A 8 -7.48 -19.07 15.19
C LEU A 8 -6.07 -18.91 14.58
N GLU A 9 -5.46 -17.75 14.74
CA GLU A 9 -4.08 -17.49 14.31
C GLU A 9 -3.07 -18.35 15.06
N LEU A 10 -3.26 -18.53 16.37
CA LEU A 10 -2.44 -19.45 17.17
C LEU A 10 -2.58 -20.89 16.67
N LYS A 11 -3.82 -21.35 16.44
CA LYS A 11 -4.09 -22.70 15.94
C LYS A 11 -3.51 -22.89 14.54
N ALA A 12 -3.71 -21.93 13.64
CA ALA A 12 -3.12 -21.90 12.30
C ALA A 12 -1.58 -21.96 12.38
N GLY A 13 -0.99 -21.20 13.30
CA GLY A 13 0.42 -21.20 13.69
C GLY A 13 0.99 -22.59 13.95
N LEU A 14 0.36 -23.29 14.89
CA LEU A 14 0.75 -24.64 15.28
C LEU A 14 0.56 -25.62 14.13
N THR A 15 -0.59 -25.57 13.45
CA THR A 15 -0.87 -26.48 12.33
C THR A 15 0.10 -26.30 11.18
N GLU A 16 0.48 -25.06 10.80
CA GLU A 16 1.44 -24.83 9.72
C GLU A 16 2.81 -25.45 10.04
N THR A 17 3.22 -25.43 11.32
CA THR A 17 4.49 -26.02 11.73
C THR A 17 4.47 -27.54 11.57
N GLU A 18 3.37 -28.18 11.98
CA GLU A 18 3.17 -29.62 11.80
C GLU A 18 3.07 -29.99 10.30
N PHE A 19 2.33 -29.21 9.51
CA PHE A 19 2.17 -29.42 8.08
C PHE A 19 3.48 -29.24 7.30
N LYS A 20 4.32 -28.26 7.66
CA LYS A 20 5.63 -28.06 7.01
C LYS A 20 6.52 -29.29 7.12
N LEU A 21 6.55 -29.90 8.31
CA LEU A 21 7.32 -31.11 8.57
C LEU A 21 6.74 -32.30 7.81
N GLY A 22 5.44 -32.55 7.97
CA GLY A 22 4.76 -33.68 7.33
C GLY A 22 4.77 -33.61 5.80
N PHE A 23 4.57 -32.42 5.23
CA PHE A 23 4.62 -32.21 3.78
C PHE A 23 6.04 -32.39 3.23
N GLY A 24 7.06 -31.97 3.99
CA GLY A 24 8.45 -32.20 3.64
C GLY A 24 8.80 -33.69 3.61
N GLU A 25 8.32 -34.48 4.57
CA GLU A 25 8.48 -35.94 4.58
C GLU A 25 7.71 -36.62 3.44
N PHE A 26 6.49 -36.17 3.16
CA PHE A 26 5.67 -36.68 2.08
C PHE A 26 6.32 -36.48 0.69
N VAL A 27 6.80 -35.26 0.41
CA VAL A 27 7.52 -34.96 -0.84
C VAL A 27 8.79 -35.81 -0.95
N ARG A 28 9.53 -36.01 0.16
CA ARG A 28 10.71 -36.89 0.18
C ARG A 28 10.35 -38.36 -0.09
N ALA A 29 9.23 -38.85 0.43
CA ALA A 29 8.76 -40.21 0.18
C ALA A 29 8.43 -40.42 -1.31
N ILE A 30 7.77 -39.44 -1.94
CA ILE A 30 7.48 -39.45 -3.37
C ILE A 30 8.78 -39.42 -4.19
N CYS A 31 9.73 -38.56 -3.85
CA CYS A 31 11.05 -38.50 -4.49
C CYS A 31 11.77 -39.86 -4.45
N ARG A 32 11.73 -40.56 -3.29
CA ARG A 32 12.34 -41.90 -3.14
C ARG A 32 11.65 -42.93 -4.02
N TYR A 33 10.32 -42.90 -4.13
CA TYR A 33 9.58 -43.82 -4.99
C TYR A 33 9.91 -43.62 -6.47
N LEU A 34 10.09 -42.37 -6.91
CA LEU A 34 10.46 -42.01 -8.28
C LEU A 34 11.98 -42.07 -8.55
N ASN A 35 12.79 -42.43 -7.55
CA ASN A 35 14.24 -42.52 -7.63
C ASN A 35 14.94 -41.21 -8.06
N VAL A 36 14.36 -40.06 -7.68
CA VAL A 36 14.87 -38.71 -7.96
C VAL A 36 15.56 -38.12 -6.73
N GLU A 37 16.72 -37.48 -6.90
CA GLU A 37 17.38 -36.73 -5.83
C GLU A 37 16.54 -35.51 -5.43
N CYS A 38 16.00 -35.55 -4.22
CA CYS A 38 15.23 -34.45 -3.65
C CYS A 38 16.21 -33.37 -3.13
N LYS A 39 16.25 -32.21 -3.81
CA LYS A 39 16.99 -31.01 -3.35
C LYS A 39 16.28 -30.33 -2.17
N SER A 40 16.81 -29.20 -1.69
CA SER A 40 16.17 -28.37 -0.66
C SER A 40 14.74 -27.98 -1.06
N ILE A 41 13.76 -28.36 -0.25
CA ILE A 41 12.34 -28.04 -0.47
C ILE A 41 12.07 -26.66 0.13
N ILE A 42 11.78 -25.67 -0.73
CA ILE A 42 11.32 -24.34 -0.30
C ILE A 42 9.79 -24.38 -0.30
N GLN A 43 9.18 -24.17 0.86
CA GLN A 43 7.73 -24.16 1.02
C GLN A 43 7.25 -22.74 1.33
N THR A 44 6.38 -22.20 0.49
CA THR A 44 5.73 -20.90 0.70
C THR A 44 4.32 -21.13 1.21
N TRP A 45 4.03 -20.65 2.43
CA TRP A 45 2.73 -20.75 3.07
C TRP A 45 2.17 -19.34 3.24
N THR A 46 0.97 -19.10 2.73
CA THR A 46 0.30 -17.80 2.81
C THR A 46 -0.92 -17.94 3.72
N ARG A 47 -1.02 -17.06 4.73
CA ARG A 47 -2.20 -16.95 5.58
C ARG A 47 -3.00 -15.74 5.15
N THR A 48 -4.29 -15.93 4.92
CA THR A 48 -5.22 -14.80 4.70
C THR A 48 -5.88 -14.52 6.05
N ALA A 49 -5.40 -13.51 6.76
CA ALA A 49 -6.07 -13.03 7.96
C ALA A 49 -7.23 -12.12 7.56
N VAL A 50 -8.38 -12.24 8.23
CA VAL A 50 -9.48 -11.29 8.07
C VAL A 50 -9.06 -9.98 8.73
N THR A 51 -8.44 -9.09 7.97
CA THR A 51 -8.19 -7.71 8.38
C THR A 51 -9.46 -6.90 8.22
N ASN A 52 -9.75 -6.03 9.19
CA ASN A 52 -10.83 -5.06 9.03
C ASN A 52 -10.29 -3.90 8.19
N ASP A 53 -10.71 -3.83 6.92
CA ASP A 53 -10.29 -2.78 5.99
C ASP A 53 -10.59 -1.37 6.52
N SER A 54 -11.61 -1.22 7.38
CA SER A 54 -11.90 0.04 8.08
C SER A 54 -10.78 0.44 9.04
N GLU A 55 -10.29 -0.48 9.89
CA GLU A 55 -9.20 -0.17 10.82
C GLU A 55 -7.91 0.17 10.06
N LEU A 56 -7.71 -0.45 8.89
CA LEU A 56 -6.54 -0.25 8.07
C LEU A 56 -6.57 1.10 7.34
N ALA A 57 -7.75 1.51 6.84
CA ALA A 57 -7.99 2.85 6.31
C ALA A 57 -7.82 3.94 7.39
N ASP A 58 -8.30 3.69 8.61
CA ASP A 58 -8.13 4.61 9.74
C ASP A 58 -6.66 4.80 10.13
N ILE A 59 -5.88 3.70 10.15
CA ILE A 59 -4.43 3.75 10.39
C ILE A 59 -3.72 4.51 9.26
N CYS A 60 -4.09 4.26 8.00
CA CYS A 60 -3.52 4.95 6.86
C CYS A 60 -3.80 6.46 6.93
N THR A 61 -5.02 6.83 7.29
CA THR A 61 -5.44 8.23 7.49
C THR A 61 -4.64 8.89 8.63
N SER A 62 -4.49 8.19 9.76
CA SER A 62 -3.73 8.67 10.92
C SER A 62 -2.22 8.77 10.65
N SER A 63 -1.71 8.00 9.68
CA SER A 63 -0.29 7.94 9.32
C SER A 63 0.07 8.91 8.19
N MET A 64 -0.91 9.63 7.62
CA MET A 64 -0.65 10.68 6.63
C MET A 64 0.22 11.78 7.23
N GLY A 65 1.34 12.09 6.58
CA GLY A 65 2.32 13.08 7.03
C GLY A 65 3.43 12.53 7.92
N LEU A 66 3.25 11.36 8.54
CA LEU A 66 4.32 10.67 9.29
C LEU A 66 5.08 9.67 8.43
N LEU A 67 4.37 8.98 7.52
CA LEU A 67 4.95 8.00 6.60
C LEU A 67 5.01 8.55 5.17
N SER A 68 5.96 8.01 4.39
CA SER A 68 6.00 8.26 2.95
C SER A 68 4.71 7.78 2.29
N ASN A 69 4.23 8.55 1.31
CA ASN A 69 3.06 8.21 0.50
C ASN A 69 3.17 6.83 -0.14
N LEU A 70 4.39 6.39 -0.52
CA LEU A 70 4.63 5.06 -1.06
C LEU A 70 4.32 3.95 -0.04
N THR A 71 4.63 4.16 1.22
CA THR A 71 4.36 3.20 2.30
C THR A 71 2.85 3.14 2.61
N LEU A 72 2.15 4.26 2.46
CA LEU A 72 0.69 4.30 2.59
C LEU A 72 0.03 3.49 1.46
N TYR A 73 0.44 3.67 0.21
CA TYR A 73 -0.11 2.90 -0.92
C TYR A 73 0.16 1.42 -0.79
N LYS A 74 1.35 0.99 -0.37
CA LYS A 74 1.67 -0.44 -0.19
C LYS A 74 0.77 -1.17 0.81
N ASN A 75 0.26 -0.44 1.80
CA ASN A 75 -0.55 -1.02 2.85
C ASN A 75 -2.04 -0.73 2.65
N HIS A 76 -2.43 0.16 1.74
CA HIS A 76 -3.83 0.54 1.58
C HIS A 76 -4.66 -0.63 1.03
N PRO A 77 -5.86 -0.95 1.58
CA PRO A 77 -6.64 -2.13 1.20
C PRO A 77 -7.00 -2.22 -0.29
N PHE A 78 -7.13 -1.08 -0.95
CA PHE A 78 -7.52 -1.01 -2.36
C PHE A 78 -6.35 -0.97 -3.35
N VAL A 79 -5.11 -0.92 -2.88
CA VAL A 79 -3.94 -0.77 -3.76
C VAL A 79 -3.17 -2.09 -3.81
N GLU A 80 -3.28 -2.80 -4.92
CA GLU A 80 -2.53 -4.04 -5.16
C GLU A 80 -1.08 -3.75 -5.56
N ASP A 81 -0.85 -2.67 -6.34
CA ASP A 81 0.47 -2.26 -6.84
C ASP A 81 0.77 -0.79 -6.48
N ALA A 82 1.62 -0.57 -5.47
CA ALA A 82 1.93 0.77 -4.98
C ALA A 82 2.66 1.67 -5.97
N ASP A 83 3.43 1.10 -6.89
CA ASP A 83 4.19 1.87 -7.88
C ASP A 83 3.27 2.43 -8.96
N LYS A 84 2.26 1.65 -9.40
CA LYS A 84 1.24 2.11 -10.36
C LYS A 84 0.37 3.21 -9.75
N GLU A 85 -0.02 3.06 -8.49
CA GLU A 85 -0.82 4.07 -7.77
C GLU A 85 -0.05 5.40 -7.63
N ALA A 86 1.26 5.33 -7.35
CA ALA A 86 2.10 6.51 -7.27
C ALA A 86 2.25 7.22 -8.62
N GLU A 87 2.37 6.48 -9.73
CA GLU A 87 2.38 7.06 -11.08
C GLU A 87 1.04 7.71 -11.44
N GLN A 88 -0.07 7.06 -11.11
CA GLN A 88 -1.41 7.59 -11.39
C GLN A 88 -1.67 8.88 -10.62
N LYS A 89 -1.24 8.94 -9.35
CA LYS A 89 -1.38 10.16 -8.55
C LYS A 89 -0.48 11.31 -9.03
N LYS A 90 0.66 11.02 -9.65
CA LYS A 90 1.49 12.05 -10.29
C LYS A 90 0.77 12.65 -11.50
N LYS A 91 0.18 11.80 -12.36
CA LYS A 91 -0.60 12.26 -13.51
C LYS A 91 -1.79 13.13 -13.09
N GLU A 92 -2.55 12.70 -12.07
CA GLU A 92 -3.63 13.52 -11.51
C GLU A 92 -3.13 14.84 -10.90
N GLY A 93 -1.92 14.86 -10.34
CA GLY A 93 -1.29 16.08 -9.83
C GLY A 93 -0.90 17.04 -10.94
N GLU A 94 -0.33 16.53 -12.02
CA GLU A 94 0.04 17.30 -13.21
C GLU A 94 -1.20 17.89 -13.90
N GLU A 95 -2.28 17.10 -14.05
CA GLU A 95 -3.56 17.56 -14.60
C GLU A 95 -4.19 18.65 -13.72
N LYS A 96 -4.23 18.47 -12.39
CA LYS A 96 -4.75 19.50 -11.47
C LYS A 96 -3.92 20.77 -11.45
N GLN A 97 -2.62 20.66 -11.72
CA GLN A 97 -1.74 21.81 -11.79
C GLN A 97 -1.93 22.57 -13.10
N GLN A 98 -2.10 21.87 -14.22
CA GLN A 98 -2.53 22.46 -15.49
C GLN A 98 -3.89 23.16 -15.36
N ASP A 99 -4.89 22.50 -14.75
CA ASP A 99 -6.20 23.11 -14.51
C ASP A 99 -6.13 24.35 -13.60
N ASN A 100 -5.27 24.35 -12.58
CA ASN A 100 -5.06 25.53 -11.72
C ASN A 100 -4.35 26.67 -12.46
N ASP A 101 -3.39 26.35 -13.31
CA ASP A 101 -2.65 27.34 -14.10
C ASP A 101 -3.57 27.96 -15.17
N ASP A 102 -4.43 27.15 -15.81
CA ASP A 102 -5.48 27.62 -16.72
C ASP A 102 -6.53 28.49 -15.99
N TYR A 103 -6.93 28.12 -14.77
CA TYR A 103 -7.85 28.91 -13.95
C TYR A 103 -7.24 30.25 -13.50
N LYS A 104 -5.94 30.27 -13.15
CA LYS A 104 -5.20 31.51 -12.88
C LYS A 104 -5.07 32.41 -14.11
N GLY A 105 -4.96 31.83 -15.31
CA GLY A 105 -4.96 32.58 -16.56
C GLY A 105 -6.32 33.23 -16.89
N ALA A 106 -7.42 32.66 -16.41
CA ALA A 106 -8.78 33.16 -16.63
C ALA A 106 -9.21 34.32 -15.71
N PHE A 107 -8.54 34.51 -14.58
CA PHE A 107 -8.74 35.63 -13.65
C PHE A 107 -7.45 36.45 -13.49
N PRO A 108 -7.12 37.34 -14.45
CA PRO A 108 -6.05 38.30 -14.23
C PRO A 108 -6.42 39.19 -13.03
N ASN A 109 -5.60 39.17 -11.98
CA ASN A 109 -5.71 40.12 -10.88
C ASN A 109 -5.71 41.53 -11.47
N LYS A 110 -6.83 42.25 -11.30
CA LYS A 110 -6.86 43.71 -11.42
C LYS A 110 -6.24 44.29 -10.14
N ASP A 111 -4.92 44.29 -10.08
CA ASP A 111 -4.17 45.20 -9.23
C ASP A 111 -3.24 45.96 -10.18
N ASP A 112 -3.71 47.08 -10.70
CA ASP A 112 -2.89 48.19 -11.22
C ASP A 112 -3.83 49.38 -11.55
N ASN A 113 -4.00 50.30 -10.59
CA ASN A 113 -4.00 51.75 -10.79
C ASN A 113 -4.58 52.48 -9.56
N GLU A 114 -3.71 53.04 -8.71
CA GLU A 114 -3.93 54.35 -8.07
C GLU A 114 -2.56 55.02 -7.82
N GLU A 115 -2.14 55.74 -8.87
CA GLU A 115 -1.43 57.02 -8.87
C GLU A 115 -0.33 57.29 -7.83
N ALA A 116 0.91 57.18 -8.30
CA ALA A 116 1.94 58.16 -8.00
C ALA A 116 1.54 59.50 -8.63
N ASP A 117 1.13 60.48 -7.82
CA ASP A 117 1.51 61.90 -7.95
C ASP A 117 0.78 62.76 -6.92
N LYS A 118 1.55 63.34 -5.98
CA LYS A 118 1.33 64.65 -5.35
C LYS A 118 2.46 64.95 -4.35
N ASP A 119 3.60 65.36 -4.89
CA ASP A 119 4.47 66.35 -4.25
C ASP A 119 4.52 67.59 -5.17
N GLU A 120 4.59 68.77 -4.55
CA GLU A 120 4.63 70.14 -5.10
C GLU A 120 3.30 70.93 -5.22
N GLN A 121 2.87 71.50 -4.09
CA GLN A 121 2.84 72.97 -3.88
C GLN A 121 2.70 73.35 -2.41
#